data_AF-Q9ACZ9-F1
#
_entry.id   AF-Q9ACZ9-F1
#
_cell.length_a   1.000
_cell.length_b   1.000
_cell.length_c   1.000
_cell.angle_alpha   90.00
_cell.angle_beta   90.00
_cell.angle_gamma   90.00
#
_symmetry.space_group_name_H-M   'P 1'
#
loop_
_entity.id
_entity.type
_entity.pdbx_description
1 polymer ?
#
loop_
_entity_poly.entity_id
_entity_poly.type
_entity_poly.pdbx_seq_one_letter_code
_entity_poly.pdbx_strand_id
1 'polypeptide(L)'
;MEIVIRYPDPAPAEVLTAITDLMARLGPGASIETDAEWTVDRAVKLLRDTNARTVLLVEAAVEGDGWVDGPAFREKWGETAFRGPTQSITKAIKRGAEQGHWSANIAPPFTPTTPDKSGWSKTGGYYLEDGLVPIFRDALRVLKEKGSQP
;
A
#
# COMPACT_ATOMS: atom_id res chain seq x y z
N MET A 1 -32.47 -3.58 16.75
CA MET A 1 -32.73 -3.64 15.30
C MET A 1 -31.39 -3.54 14.62
N GLU A 2 -31.10 -4.43 13.68
CA GLU A 2 -29.85 -4.43 12.90
C GLU A 2 -30.16 -3.99 11.47
N ILE A 3 -29.37 -3.06 10.94
CA ILE A 3 -29.47 -2.58 9.56
C ILE A 3 -28.08 -2.65 8.94
N VAL A 4 -27.94 -3.38 7.84
CA VAL A 4 -26.67 -3.50 7.09
C VAL A 4 -26.87 -2.93 5.69
N ILE A 5 -26.02 -1.97 5.32
CA ILE A 5 -25.98 -1.38 3.98
C ILE A 5 -24.65 -1.79 3.34
N ARG A 6 -24.72 -2.41 2.15
CA ARG A 6 -23.53 -2.79 1.37
C ARG A 6 -23.44 -1.92 0.13
N TYR A 7 -22.28 -1.33 -0.08
CA TYR A 7 -22.00 -0.48 -1.22
C TYR A 7 -20.54 -0.72 -1.68
N PRO A 8 -20.24 -0.69 -2.99
CA PRO A 8 -18.86 -0.83 -3.47
C PRO A 8 -17.91 0.21 -2.88
N ASP A 9 -16.74 -0.23 -2.42
CA ASP A 9 -15.68 0.65 -1.88
C ASP A 9 -14.58 0.87 -2.94
N PRO A 10 -14.20 2.13 -3.22
CA PRO A 10 -14.66 3.35 -2.56
C PRO A 10 -15.99 3.87 -3.10
N ALA A 11 -16.82 4.34 -2.16
CA ALA A 11 -18.09 4.96 -2.48
C ALA A 11 -17.87 6.39 -3.05
N PRO A 12 -18.73 6.86 -3.96
CA PRO A 12 -18.73 8.24 -4.42
C PRO A 12 -18.82 9.24 -3.26
N ALA A 13 -18.28 10.44 -3.45
CA ALA A 13 -18.18 11.46 -2.40
C ALA A 13 -19.55 11.82 -1.81
N GLU A 14 -20.60 11.90 -2.64
CA GLU A 14 -21.97 12.17 -2.22
C GLU A 14 -22.52 11.07 -1.30
N VAL A 15 -22.16 9.81 -1.54
CA VAL A 15 -22.54 8.68 -0.69
C VAL A 15 -21.81 8.75 0.64
N LEU A 16 -20.50 9.07 0.64
CA LEU A 16 -19.71 9.24 1.86
C LEU A 16 -20.24 10.39 2.73
N THR A 17 -20.64 11.51 2.13
CA THR A 17 -21.29 12.62 2.85
C THR A 17 -22.61 12.17 3.48
N ALA A 18 -23.48 11.51 2.72
CA ALA A 18 -24.77 11.02 3.23
C ALA A 18 -24.60 10.00 4.36
N ILE A 19 -23.63 9.09 4.25
CA ILE A 19 -23.30 8.12 5.30
C ILE A 19 -22.77 8.85 6.54
N THR A 20 -21.88 9.83 6.38
CA THR A 20 -21.32 10.60 7.51
C THR A 20 -22.42 11.35 8.27
N ASP A 21 -23.36 12.00 7.55
CA ASP A 21 -24.53 12.66 8.13
C ASP A 21 -25.42 11.66 8.88
N LEU A 22 -25.60 10.45 8.34
CA LEU A 22 -26.34 9.38 9.00
C LEU A 22 -25.65 8.93 10.29
N MET A 23 -24.34 8.70 10.26
CA MET A 23 -23.56 8.30 11.43
C MET A 23 -23.63 9.34 12.55
N ALA A 24 -23.56 10.62 12.19
CA ALA A 24 -23.71 11.71 13.16
C ALA A 24 -25.07 11.71 13.86
N ARG A 25 -26.14 11.25 13.16
CA ARG A 25 -27.49 11.11 13.73
C ARG A 25 -27.66 9.85 14.58
N LEU A 26 -27.03 8.75 14.21
CA LEU A 26 -27.11 7.47 14.92
C LEU A 26 -26.24 7.44 16.20
N GLY A 27 -25.17 8.23 16.23
CA GLY A 27 -24.25 8.31 17.37
C GLY A 27 -23.35 7.08 17.49
N PRO A 28 -22.77 6.81 18.68
CA PRO A 28 -21.70 5.83 18.87
C PRO A 28 -22.12 4.37 18.70
N GLY A 29 -23.42 4.08 18.50
CA GLY A 29 -23.93 2.74 18.25
C GLY A 29 -23.81 2.27 16.79
N ALA A 30 -23.35 3.13 15.88
CA ALA A 30 -23.15 2.79 14.48
C ALA A 30 -21.65 2.65 14.15
N SER A 31 -21.32 1.73 13.25
CA SER A 31 -19.97 1.52 12.71
C SER A 31 -19.98 1.52 11.18
N ILE A 32 -18.83 1.82 10.59
CA ILE A 32 -18.57 1.66 9.16
C ILE A 32 -17.37 0.74 9.02
N GLU A 33 -17.50 -0.27 8.16
CA GLU A 33 -16.40 -1.11 7.72
C GLU A 33 -16.10 -0.78 6.26
N THR A 34 -14.83 -0.54 5.95
CA THR A 34 -14.35 -0.25 4.59
C THR A 34 -13.52 -1.42 4.08
N ASP A 35 -13.58 -1.72 2.78
CA ASP A 35 -12.66 -2.66 2.14
C ASP A 35 -11.29 -1.99 1.99
N ALA A 36 -10.47 -2.24 3.01
CA ALA A 36 -9.11 -1.74 3.13
C ALA A 36 -8.06 -2.79 2.71
N GLU A 37 -8.45 -3.85 1.99
CA GLU A 37 -7.54 -4.93 1.62
C GLU A 37 -6.81 -4.66 0.30
N TRP A 38 -5.59 -5.18 0.20
CA TRP A 38 -4.89 -5.21 -1.08
C TRP A 38 -5.36 -6.39 -1.91
N THR A 39 -5.55 -6.14 -3.20
CA THR A 39 -5.78 -7.18 -4.21
C THR A 39 -4.69 -7.10 -5.27
N VAL A 40 -4.55 -8.13 -6.10
CA VAL A 40 -3.58 -8.12 -7.22
C VAL A 40 -3.81 -6.91 -8.13
N ASP A 41 -5.06 -6.59 -8.46
CA ASP A 41 -5.38 -5.44 -9.31
C ASP A 41 -5.01 -4.09 -8.67
N ARG A 42 -5.30 -3.92 -7.36
CA ARG A 42 -4.90 -2.73 -6.60
C ARG A 42 -3.38 -2.62 -6.53
N ALA A 43 -2.67 -3.73 -6.32
CA ALA A 43 -1.20 -3.76 -6.29
C ALA A 43 -0.59 -3.44 -7.67
N VAL A 44 -1.11 -4.01 -8.76
CA VAL A 44 -0.69 -3.68 -10.14
C VAL A 44 -0.83 -2.19 -10.39
N LYS A 45 -1.97 -1.63 -9.98
CA LYS A 45 -2.23 -0.20 -10.13
C LYS A 45 -1.28 0.65 -9.30
N LEU A 46 -1.06 0.31 -8.04
CA LEU A 46 -0.06 0.97 -7.19
C LEU A 46 1.31 0.98 -7.88
N LEU A 47 1.77 -0.17 -8.37
CA LEU A 47 3.09 -0.28 -9.01
C LEU A 47 3.20 0.61 -10.26
N ARG A 48 2.16 0.65 -11.11
CA ARG A 48 2.10 1.53 -12.29
C ARG A 48 2.15 3.02 -11.94
N ASP A 49 1.56 3.37 -10.80
CA ASP A 49 1.45 4.75 -10.34
C ASP A 49 2.70 5.19 -9.54
N THR A 50 3.71 4.33 -9.41
CA THR A 50 4.98 4.58 -8.70
C THR A 50 6.18 4.63 -9.66
N ASN A 51 7.37 4.94 -9.15
CA ASN A 51 8.59 5.01 -9.96
C ASN A 51 9.37 3.69 -9.97
N ALA A 52 10.33 3.56 -10.89
CA ALA A 52 11.14 2.34 -11.06
C ALA A 52 11.89 1.92 -9.78
N ARG A 53 12.33 2.86 -8.92
CA ARG A 53 12.98 2.51 -7.65
C ARG A 53 12.00 1.90 -6.63
N THR A 54 10.73 2.30 -6.66
CA THR A 54 9.68 1.63 -5.89
C THR A 54 9.47 0.20 -6.39
N VAL A 55 9.46 -0.02 -7.70
CA VAL A 55 9.36 -1.37 -8.26
C VAL A 55 10.53 -2.24 -7.82
N LEU A 56 11.77 -1.72 -7.86
CA LEU A 56 12.95 -2.43 -7.36
C LEU A 56 12.86 -2.81 -5.87
N LEU A 57 12.31 -1.93 -5.02
CA LEU A 57 12.08 -2.23 -3.61
C LEU A 57 11.10 -3.40 -3.45
N VAL A 58 10.02 -3.40 -4.23
CA VAL A 58 9.00 -4.46 -4.19
C VAL A 58 9.56 -5.77 -4.71
N GLU A 59 10.35 -5.75 -5.79
CA GLU A 59 11.05 -6.94 -6.29
C GLU A 59 11.96 -7.53 -5.22
N ALA A 60 12.80 -6.71 -4.57
CA ALA A 60 13.67 -7.18 -3.49
C ALA A 60 12.88 -7.77 -2.32
N ALA A 61 11.72 -7.19 -1.98
CA ALA A 61 10.88 -7.71 -0.91
C ALA A 61 10.24 -9.05 -1.27
N VAL A 62 9.77 -9.21 -2.51
CA VAL A 62 9.17 -10.46 -2.98
C VAL A 62 10.21 -11.57 -3.13
N GLU A 63 11.44 -11.23 -3.54
CA GLU A 63 12.57 -12.15 -3.59
C GLU A 63 13.05 -12.57 -2.18
N GLY A 64 12.97 -11.65 -1.21
CA GLY A 64 13.28 -11.91 0.19
C GLY A 64 12.10 -12.41 1.03
N ASP A 65 11.06 -12.97 0.39
CA ASP A 65 9.84 -13.49 1.04
C ASP A 65 9.25 -12.54 2.10
N GLY A 66 9.13 -11.27 1.76
CA GLY A 66 8.58 -10.23 2.61
C GLY A 66 9.63 -9.33 3.26
N TRP A 67 10.91 -9.69 3.23
CA TRP A 67 11.96 -8.92 3.89
C TRP A 67 12.94 -8.24 2.91
N VAL A 68 13.22 -6.96 3.15
CA VAL A 68 14.31 -6.23 2.50
C VAL A 68 15.36 -5.84 3.52
N ASP A 69 16.52 -6.48 3.46
CA ASP A 69 17.68 -6.11 4.29
C ASP A 69 18.26 -4.76 3.87
N GLY A 70 18.22 -3.80 4.78
CA GLY A 70 18.60 -2.41 4.48
C GLY A 70 20.08 -2.24 4.13
N PRO A 71 21.03 -2.80 4.89
CA PRO A 71 22.45 -2.79 4.53
C PRO A 71 22.72 -3.40 3.15
N ALA A 72 22.28 -4.65 2.89
CA ALA A 72 22.53 -5.31 1.61
C ALA A 72 21.87 -4.58 0.43
N PHE A 73 20.67 -4.03 0.62
CA PHE A 73 19.99 -3.27 -0.42
C PHE A 73 20.73 -1.97 -0.78
N ARG A 74 21.29 -1.26 0.22
CA ARG A 74 22.13 -0.07 -0.01
C ARG A 74 23.48 -0.41 -0.63
N GLU A 75 24.06 -1.55 -0.28
CA GLU A 75 25.31 -2.02 -0.91
C GLU A 75 25.09 -2.27 -2.41
N LYS A 76 23.98 -2.92 -2.77
CA LYS A 76 23.65 -3.26 -4.17
C LYS A 76 23.21 -2.04 -5.00
N TRP A 77 22.39 -1.15 -4.44
CA TRP A 77 21.71 -0.07 -5.19
C TRP A 77 22.13 1.35 -4.80
N GLY A 78 23.10 1.47 -3.89
CA GLY A 78 23.65 2.72 -3.39
C GLY A 78 23.04 3.21 -2.08
N GLU A 79 23.79 4.05 -1.36
CA GLU A 79 23.45 4.52 -0.01
C GLU A 79 22.11 5.27 0.07
N THR A 80 21.67 5.86 -1.05
CA THR A 80 20.41 6.60 -1.16
C THR A 80 19.27 5.79 -1.76
N ALA A 81 19.41 4.47 -1.93
CA ALA A 81 18.43 3.62 -2.61
C ALA A 81 17.02 3.68 -1.99
N PHE A 82 16.91 3.83 -0.66
CA PHE A 82 15.63 4.01 0.02
C PHE A 82 15.07 5.44 -0.01
N ARG A 83 15.85 6.43 -0.49
CA ARG A 83 15.35 7.80 -0.66
C ARG A 83 14.48 7.84 -1.92
N GLY A 84 13.18 8.03 -1.73
CA GLY A 84 12.22 8.16 -2.82
C GLY A 84 11.18 7.03 -2.87
N PRO A 85 11.57 5.74 -2.84
CA PRO A 85 10.62 4.64 -2.94
C PRO A 85 9.46 4.71 -1.94
N THR A 86 9.75 4.94 -0.67
CA THR A 86 8.73 5.02 0.39
C THR A 86 7.82 6.23 0.26
N GLN A 87 8.41 7.41 0.03
CA GLN A 87 7.61 8.62 -0.23
C GLN A 87 6.74 8.47 -1.48
N SER A 88 7.24 7.77 -2.52
CA SER A 88 6.49 7.49 -3.73
C SER A 88 5.31 6.57 -3.45
N ILE A 89 5.48 5.52 -2.63
CA ILE A 89 4.39 4.63 -2.21
C ILE A 89 3.34 5.43 -1.44
N THR A 90 3.74 6.19 -0.41
CA THR A 90 2.81 6.99 0.39
C THR A 90 2.01 7.96 -0.47
N LYS A 91 2.68 8.68 -1.40
CA LYS A 91 2.01 9.60 -2.31
C LYS A 91 1.07 8.90 -3.29
N ALA A 92 1.47 7.74 -3.82
CA ALA A 92 0.64 6.95 -4.72
C ALA A 92 -0.61 6.41 -4.01
N ILE A 93 -0.48 5.89 -2.78
CA ILE A 93 -1.61 5.44 -1.95
C ILE A 93 -2.58 6.59 -1.70
N LYS A 94 -2.09 7.74 -1.26
CA LYS A 94 -2.94 8.91 -1.01
C LYS A 94 -3.69 9.34 -2.27
N ARG A 95 -2.97 9.48 -3.39
CA ARG A 95 -3.57 9.88 -4.67
C ARG A 95 -4.60 8.86 -5.16
N GLY A 96 -4.33 7.57 -5.02
CA GLY A 96 -5.28 6.54 -5.44
C GLY A 96 -6.55 6.50 -4.57
N ALA A 97 -6.45 6.85 -3.29
CA ALA A 97 -7.62 7.04 -2.44
C ALA A 97 -8.45 8.26 -2.89
N GLU A 98 -7.79 9.39 -3.17
CA GLU A 98 -8.44 10.60 -3.72
C GLU A 98 -9.12 10.35 -5.07
N GLN A 99 -8.61 9.39 -5.86
CA GLN A 99 -9.15 9.01 -7.17
C GLN A 99 -10.19 7.88 -7.11
N GLY A 100 -10.51 7.38 -5.92
CA GLY A 100 -11.49 6.30 -5.76
C GLY A 100 -11.00 4.94 -6.26
N HIS A 101 -9.71 4.63 -6.13
CA HIS A 101 -9.15 3.32 -6.48
C HIS A 101 -9.16 2.32 -5.32
N TRP A 102 -9.18 2.83 -4.09
CA TRP A 102 -9.25 2.06 -2.85
C TRP A 102 -9.73 2.97 -1.71
N SER A 103 -10.12 2.36 -0.59
CA SER A 103 -10.44 3.08 0.64
C SER A 103 -9.29 3.96 1.13
N ALA A 104 -9.63 5.11 1.73
CA ALA A 104 -8.67 5.96 2.42
C ALA A 104 -7.97 5.26 3.61
N ASN A 105 -8.55 4.15 4.10
CA ASN A 105 -8.03 3.35 5.20
C ASN A 105 -7.10 2.21 4.76
N ILE A 106 -6.80 2.07 3.46
CA ILE A 106 -5.91 0.99 2.98
C ILE A 106 -4.54 1.09 3.66
N ALA A 107 -4.10 -0.02 4.25
CA ALA A 107 -2.82 -0.05 4.95
C ALA A 107 -1.65 0.08 3.96
N PRO A 108 -0.59 0.84 4.28
CA PRO A 108 0.63 0.81 3.48
C PRO A 108 1.22 -0.62 3.44
N PRO A 109 1.63 -1.11 2.26
CA PRO A 109 2.10 -2.50 2.14
C PRO A 109 3.47 -2.71 2.78
N PHE A 110 4.22 -1.63 3.06
CA PHE A 110 5.56 -1.70 3.64
C PHE A 110 5.64 -1.06 5.01
N THR A 111 6.25 -1.77 5.94
CA THR A 111 6.59 -1.27 7.28
C THR A 111 8.11 -1.10 7.40
N PRO A 112 8.61 0.10 7.74
CA PRO A 112 10.04 0.29 8.00
C PRO A 112 10.46 -0.39 9.30
N THR A 113 11.66 -0.96 9.32
CA THR A 113 12.30 -1.37 10.58
C THR A 113 13.32 -0.33 11.02
N THR A 114 13.40 -0.09 12.32
CA THR A 114 14.50 0.66 12.93
C THR A 114 15.51 -0.33 13.51
N PRO A 115 16.81 -0.13 13.32
CA PRO A 115 17.82 -0.84 14.08
C PRO A 115 17.58 -0.67 15.58
N ASP A 116 17.82 -1.72 16.34
CA ASP A 116 17.67 -1.78 17.80
C ASP A 116 18.79 -1.00 18.52
N LYS A 117 18.90 0.31 18.23
CA LYS A 117 19.91 1.21 18.80
C LYS A 117 19.24 2.45 19.37
N SER A 118 19.63 2.82 20.60
CA SER A 118 19.24 4.07 21.22
C SER A 118 19.85 5.27 20.47
N GLY A 119 19.07 5.95 19.62
CA GLY A 119 19.48 7.16 18.91
C GLY A 119 19.00 7.22 17.45
N TRP A 120 19.38 8.28 16.73
CA TRP A 120 19.09 8.37 15.29
C TRP A 120 19.82 7.25 14.54
N SER A 121 19.07 6.43 13.82
CA SER A 121 19.59 5.34 13.01
C SER A 121 18.90 5.31 11.66
N LYS A 122 19.64 4.89 10.63
CA LYS A 122 19.07 4.64 9.30
C LYS A 122 18.12 3.46 9.38
N THR A 123 17.06 3.47 8.59
CA THR A 123 16.12 2.34 8.45
C THR A 123 16.88 1.03 8.22
N GLY A 124 16.62 0.04 9.08
CA GLY A 124 17.27 -1.26 9.07
C GLY A 124 16.86 -2.11 7.88
N GLY A 125 15.66 -1.86 7.34
CA GLY A 125 15.07 -2.55 6.21
C GLY A 125 13.58 -2.28 6.11
N TYR A 126 12.89 -3.07 5.30
CA TYR A 126 11.43 -2.99 5.14
C TYR A 126 10.82 -4.37 5.16
N TYR A 127 9.68 -4.49 5.83
CA TYR A 127 8.81 -5.66 5.72
C TYR A 127 7.64 -5.34 4.80
N LEU A 128 7.44 -6.20 3.81
CA LEU A 128 6.17 -6.40 3.12
C LEU A 128 5.40 -7.44 3.94
N GLU A 129 4.19 -7.08 4.38
CA GLU A 129 3.36 -7.97 5.20
C GLU A 129 3.15 -9.34 4.53
N ASP A 130 3.23 -10.43 5.30
CA ASP A 130 3.29 -11.80 4.78
C ASP A 130 2.13 -12.14 3.84
N GLY A 131 0.91 -11.68 4.16
CA GLY A 131 -0.27 -11.85 3.30
C GLY A 131 -0.18 -11.11 1.96
N LEU A 132 0.69 -10.10 1.86
CA LEU A 132 0.87 -9.27 0.67
C LEU A 132 1.95 -9.80 -0.27
N VAL A 133 2.87 -10.65 0.20
CA VAL A 133 3.92 -11.24 -0.63
C VAL A 133 3.36 -11.93 -1.90
N PRO A 134 2.38 -12.86 -1.81
CA PRO A 134 1.82 -13.49 -3.01
C PRO A 134 1.09 -12.47 -3.92
N ILE A 135 0.41 -11.48 -3.34
CA ILE A 135 -0.31 -10.43 -4.08
C ILE A 135 0.66 -9.60 -4.93
N PHE A 136 1.74 -9.11 -4.34
CA PHE A 136 2.72 -8.28 -5.03
C PHE A 136 3.58 -9.09 -6.00
N ARG A 137 3.82 -10.38 -5.72
CA ARG A 137 4.47 -11.30 -6.66
C ARG A 137 3.66 -11.43 -7.96
N ASP A 138 2.35 -11.64 -7.84
CA ASP A 138 1.46 -11.71 -8.99
C ASP A 138 1.33 -10.35 -9.70
N ALA A 139 1.27 -9.25 -8.95
CA ALA A 139 1.21 -7.92 -9.52
C ALA A 139 2.46 -7.59 -10.37
N LEU A 140 3.65 -7.96 -9.90
CA LEU A 140 4.90 -7.81 -10.66
C LEU A 140 4.90 -8.63 -11.94
N ARG A 141 4.37 -9.86 -11.91
CA ARG A 141 4.22 -10.71 -13.10
C ARG A 141 3.32 -10.04 -14.14
N VAL A 142 2.14 -9.58 -13.73
CA VAL A 142 1.20 -8.86 -14.62
C VAL A 142 1.83 -7.59 -15.19
N LEU A 143 2.61 -6.85 -14.38
CA LEU A 143 3.31 -5.65 -14.82
C LEU A 143 4.35 -5.95 -15.91
N LYS A 144 5.14 -7.03 -15.75
CA LYS A 144 6.17 -7.47 -16.70
C LYS A 144 5.58 -7.97 -18.01
N GLU A 145 4.49 -8.73 -17.93
CA GLU A 145 3.77 -9.25 -19.10
C GLU A 145 3.19 -8.11 -19.95
N LYS A 146 2.57 -7.10 -19.32
CA LYS A 146 1.98 -5.96 -20.03
C LYS A 146 3.01 -4.91 -20.47
N GLY A 147 4.16 -4.81 -19.80
CA GLY A 147 5.28 -3.96 -20.21
C GLY A 147 6.12 -4.52 -21.37
N SER A 148 5.90 -5.80 -21.73
CA SER A 148 6.57 -6.48 -22.86
C SER A 148 5.74 -6.49 -24.14
N GLN A 149 4.57 -5.82 -24.17
CA GLN A 149 3.82 -5.60 -25.40
C GLN A 149 4.34 -4.33 -26.10
N PRO A 150 4.84 -4.44 -27.35
CA PRO A 150 5.39 -3.32 -28.11
C PRO A 150 4.33 -2.28 -28.49
#